data_AF-A0A239BAJ3-F1
#
_entry.id   AF-A0A239BAJ3-F1
#
_cell.length_a   1.000
_cell.length_b   1.000
_cell.length_c   1.000
_cell.angle_alpha   90.00
_cell.angle_beta   90.00
_cell.angle_gamma   90.00
#
_symmetry.space_group_name_H-M   'P 1'
#
loop_
_entity.id
_entity.type
_entity.pdbx_description
1 polymer ?
#
loop_
_entity_poly.entity_id
_entity_poly.type
_entity_poly.pdbx_seq_one_letter_code
_entity_poly.pdbx_strand_id
1 'polypeptide(L)'
;MKLTEWGVPDWKDATAYGDVSSWTFDRWRWEFCRRCPDIRTEFDKLLVDPSCPFFLVGDEQPFYEPDKHDSEMSGFALPSPLAYERYGYFLLPNPRIDEQPEQAIRPVIALDKALLVDPGSQWVAQVRDYFNATGVELDDIQTTFLDLALRDCYAVNLKTHQVAIKFDLDQPLEPQVKVARDVLRDLQTTRHGQRLQRRSHPEKWLGYLRVLDARDVDETWSEIVNRHAILTPYRRPKMTPLFCAGVAGPMRCSHHTAQPRRASGAWVTPWS
;
A
#
# COMPACT_ATOMS: atom_id res chain seq x y z
N MET A 1 28.61 -16.80 1.55
CA MET A 1 27.18 -17.10 1.73
C MET A 1 26.59 -17.38 0.35
N LYS A 2 25.79 -18.43 0.16
CA LYS A 2 25.15 -18.67 -1.15
C LYS A 2 23.87 -17.86 -1.20
N LEU A 3 23.84 -16.84 -2.05
CA LEU A 3 22.63 -16.12 -2.40
C LEU A 3 21.93 -16.84 -3.56
N THR A 4 20.60 -16.73 -3.62
CA THR A 4 19.87 -17.09 -4.84
C THR A 4 20.20 -16.10 -5.97
N GLU A 5 19.76 -16.40 -7.20
CA GLU A 5 19.87 -15.47 -8.34
C GLU A 5 19.19 -14.10 -8.08
N TRP A 6 18.31 -14.02 -7.08
CA TRP A 6 17.59 -12.81 -6.66
C TRP A 6 18.22 -12.13 -5.45
N GLY A 7 19.45 -12.49 -5.07
CA GLY A 7 20.09 -11.91 -3.88
C GLY A 7 19.32 -12.19 -2.60
N VAL A 8 18.60 -13.32 -2.53
CA VAL A 8 17.84 -13.72 -1.33
C VAL A 8 18.76 -14.58 -0.45
N PRO A 9 18.87 -14.28 0.86
CA PRO A 9 19.60 -15.10 1.82
C PRO A 9 19.06 -16.52 1.95
N ASP A 10 19.88 -17.44 2.47
CA ASP A 10 19.39 -18.79 2.82
C ASP A 10 18.36 -18.68 3.94
N TRP A 11 17.11 -19.04 3.63
CA TRP A 11 16.01 -19.00 4.58
C TRP A 11 16.24 -19.89 5.81
N LYS A 12 17.12 -20.90 5.73
CA LYS A 12 17.48 -21.77 6.87
C LYS A 12 18.36 -21.05 7.89
N ASP A 13 19.07 -20.01 7.48
CA ASP A 13 19.97 -19.23 8.32
C ASP A 13 19.39 -17.83 8.60
N ALA A 14 18.98 -17.60 9.86
CA ALA A 14 18.46 -16.29 10.26
C ALA A 14 19.52 -15.18 10.22
N THR A 15 20.79 -15.53 10.45
CA THR A 15 21.89 -14.56 10.51
C THR A 15 22.29 -14.04 9.13
N ALA A 16 21.93 -14.80 8.09
CA ALA A 16 22.13 -14.43 6.69
C ALA A 16 21.35 -13.17 6.27
N TYR A 17 20.35 -12.73 7.05
CA TYR A 17 19.59 -11.51 6.78
C TYR A 17 20.22 -10.25 7.40
N GLY A 18 21.35 -10.38 8.12
CA GLY A 18 22.01 -9.26 8.78
C GLY A 18 21.24 -8.74 10.02
N ASP A 19 21.49 -7.47 10.37
CA ASP A 19 20.83 -6.82 11.50
C ASP A 19 19.46 -6.27 11.13
N VAL A 20 18.47 -7.15 11.06
CA VAL A 20 17.08 -6.79 10.72
C VAL A 20 16.40 -5.88 11.76
N SER A 21 16.99 -5.73 12.95
CA SER A 21 16.47 -4.84 13.98
C SER A 21 16.74 -3.36 13.67
N SER A 22 17.75 -3.10 12.84
CA SER A 22 18.11 -1.77 12.32
C SER A 22 17.26 -1.34 11.12
N TRP A 23 16.50 -2.27 10.50
CA TRP A 23 15.78 -2.00 9.27
C TRP A 23 14.61 -1.04 9.48
N THR A 24 14.56 -0.02 8.60
CA THR A 24 13.42 0.90 8.54
C THR A 24 12.16 0.21 8.03
N PHE A 25 11.00 0.85 8.20
CA PHE A 25 9.75 0.35 7.65
C PHE A 25 9.81 0.17 6.13
N ASP A 26 10.44 1.12 5.43
CA ASP A 26 10.58 1.10 3.98
C ASP A 26 11.51 -0.04 3.52
N ARG A 27 12.57 -0.31 4.31
CA ARG A 27 13.42 -1.49 4.13
C ARG A 27 12.63 -2.79 4.24
N TRP A 28 11.85 -2.95 5.30
CA TRP A 28 10.99 -4.14 5.45
C TRP A 28 10.00 -4.29 4.30
N ARG A 29 9.35 -3.19 3.93
CA ARG A 29 8.40 -3.17 2.81
C ARG A 29 9.07 -3.60 1.51
N TRP A 30 10.26 -3.08 1.23
CA TRP A 30 11.03 -3.46 0.05
C TRP A 30 11.39 -4.94 0.05
N GLU A 31 11.85 -5.49 1.17
CA GLU A 31 12.17 -6.92 1.27
C GLU A 31 10.95 -7.79 0.96
N PHE A 32 9.75 -7.43 1.43
CA PHE A 32 8.53 -8.15 1.01
C PHE A 32 8.21 -7.94 -0.47
N CYS A 33 8.31 -6.71 -0.98
CA CYS A 33 7.99 -6.38 -2.37
C CYS A 33 8.93 -7.08 -3.37
N ARG A 34 10.25 -7.07 -3.16
CA ARG A 34 11.22 -7.65 -4.11
C ARG A 34 11.12 -9.17 -4.27
N ARG A 35 10.39 -9.84 -3.39
CA ARG A 35 10.04 -11.27 -3.44
C ARG A 35 8.76 -11.56 -4.22
N CYS A 36 8.01 -10.53 -4.63
CA CYS A 36 6.82 -10.69 -5.44
C CYS A 36 7.19 -11.12 -6.86
N PRO A 37 6.68 -12.25 -7.37
CA PRO A 37 6.96 -12.72 -8.75
C PRO A 37 6.59 -11.70 -9.82
N ASP A 38 5.51 -10.94 -9.60
CA ASP A 38 5.06 -9.90 -10.52
C ASP A 38 6.09 -8.77 -10.65
N ILE A 39 6.70 -8.34 -9.54
CA ILE A 39 7.76 -7.33 -9.54
C ILE A 39 8.99 -7.82 -10.29
N ARG A 40 9.42 -9.07 -10.03
CA ARG A 40 10.59 -9.68 -10.67
C ARG A 40 10.40 -9.81 -12.18
N THR A 41 9.24 -10.31 -12.60
CA THR A 41 8.87 -10.48 -14.01
C THR A 41 8.81 -9.14 -14.74
N GLU A 42 8.23 -8.14 -14.10
CA GLU A 42 8.14 -6.80 -14.66
C GLU A 42 9.51 -6.15 -14.78
N PHE A 43 10.36 -6.27 -13.75
CA PHE A 43 11.72 -5.75 -13.80
C PHE A 43 12.52 -6.40 -14.93
N ASP A 44 12.48 -7.72 -15.07
CA ASP A 44 13.19 -8.43 -16.15
C ASP A 44 12.72 -8.04 -17.54
N LYS A 45 11.40 -7.86 -17.70
CA LYS A 45 10.83 -7.38 -18.96
C LYS A 45 11.38 -5.99 -19.33
N LEU A 46 11.48 -5.08 -18.36
CA LEU A 46 11.99 -3.72 -18.58
C LEU A 46 13.51 -3.72 -18.81
N LEU A 47 14.24 -4.59 -18.12
CA LEU A 47 15.70 -4.68 -18.22
C LEU A 47 16.17 -5.05 -19.63
N VAL A 48 15.40 -5.87 -20.35
CA VAL A 48 15.73 -6.30 -21.73
C VAL A 48 15.13 -5.39 -22.80
N ASP A 49 14.32 -4.40 -22.44
CA ASP A 49 13.73 -3.46 -23.37
C ASP A 49 14.74 -2.36 -23.73
N PRO A 50 15.23 -2.31 -24.99
CA PRO A 50 16.24 -1.33 -25.41
C PRO A 50 15.74 0.12 -25.37
N SER A 51 14.42 0.33 -25.25
CA SER A 51 13.82 1.66 -25.14
C SER A 51 13.61 2.12 -23.70
N CYS A 52 13.76 1.22 -22.72
CA CYS A 52 13.59 1.55 -21.32
C CYS A 52 14.85 2.27 -20.81
N PRO A 53 14.77 3.56 -20.42
CA PRO A 53 15.90 4.21 -19.77
C PRO A 53 16.04 3.65 -18.35
N PHE A 54 17.15 3.94 -17.69
CA PHE A 54 17.32 3.56 -16.29
C PHE A 54 17.97 4.69 -15.50
N PHE A 55 17.94 4.52 -14.18
CA PHE A 55 18.34 5.54 -13.23
C PHE A 55 19.19 4.92 -12.13
N LEU A 56 20.17 5.69 -11.65
CA LEU A 56 20.92 5.36 -10.46
C LEU A 56 20.48 6.31 -9.35
N VAL A 57 19.69 5.81 -8.41
CA VAL A 57 19.19 6.58 -7.27
C VAL A 57 20.17 6.47 -6.12
N GLY A 58 20.75 7.59 -5.66
CA GLY A 58 21.73 7.60 -4.57
C GLY A 58 22.22 9.01 -4.25
N ASP A 59 23.06 9.12 -3.22
CA ASP A 59 23.55 10.41 -2.74
C ASP A 59 24.65 10.94 -3.66
N GLU A 60 24.33 12.07 -4.30
CA GLU A 60 25.21 13.11 -4.88
C GLU A 60 25.20 13.33 -6.41
N GLN A 61 24.77 12.40 -7.28
CA GLN A 61 24.57 12.73 -8.72
C GLN A 61 23.36 12.03 -9.35
N PRO A 62 22.31 12.78 -9.77
CA PRO A 62 21.05 12.20 -10.24
C PRO A 62 21.08 11.66 -11.68
N PHE A 63 22.14 11.91 -12.47
CA PHE A 63 22.18 11.54 -13.88
C PHE A 63 23.60 11.13 -14.29
N TYR A 64 23.81 9.82 -14.47
CA TYR A 64 25.00 9.26 -15.10
C TYR A 64 24.58 8.57 -16.40
N GLU A 65 25.37 8.72 -17.47
CA GLU A 65 25.19 7.95 -18.72
C GLU A 65 25.73 6.55 -18.49
N PRO A 66 24.86 5.55 -18.47
CA PRO A 66 25.25 4.34 -17.80
C PRO A 66 25.73 3.24 -18.76
N ASP A 67 26.62 2.38 -18.29
CA ASP A 67 27.13 1.21 -19.01
C ASP A 67 26.34 -0.06 -18.62
N LYS A 68 26.40 -1.12 -19.42
CA LYS A 68 25.73 -2.41 -19.17
C LYS A 68 26.09 -3.03 -17.81
N HIS A 69 27.19 -2.62 -17.21
CA HIS A 69 27.66 -3.11 -15.90
C HIS A 69 26.90 -2.48 -14.73
N ASP A 70 26.10 -1.45 -14.97
CA ASP A 70 25.45 -0.68 -13.90
C ASP A 70 24.20 -1.37 -13.33
N SER A 71 23.68 -2.41 -14.01
CA SER A 71 22.52 -3.16 -13.51
C SER A 71 22.78 -3.88 -12.18
N GLU A 72 24.05 -4.12 -11.83
CA GLU A 72 24.46 -4.73 -10.56
C GLU A 72 24.72 -3.69 -9.45
N MET A 73 24.60 -2.39 -9.76
CA MET A 73 24.86 -1.32 -8.80
C MET A 73 23.65 -1.03 -7.91
N SER A 74 23.93 -0.86 -6.62
CA SER A 74 22.97 -0.32 -5.65
C SER A 74 22.42 1.03 -6.12
N GLY A 75 21.11 1.19 -6.06
CA GLY A 75 20.41 2.36 -6.58
C GLY A 75 19.89 2.20 -8.00
N PHE A 76 20.29 1.16 -8.74
CA PHE A 76 19.78 0.91 -10.08
C PHE A 76 18.26 0.67 -10.05
N ALA A 77 17.52 1.48 -10.79
CA ALA A 77 16.07 1.43 -10.87
C ALA A 77 15.57 1.72 -12.29
N LEU A 78 14.44 1.10 -12.64
CA LEU A 78 13.81 1.22 -13.96
C LEU A 78 12.48 1.98 -13.86
N PRO A 79 12.14 2.82 -14.84
CA PRO A 79 10.81 3.40 -14.94
C PRO A 79 9.83 2.29 -15.31
N SER A 80 8.87 2.06 -14.43
CA SER A 80 7.78 1.11 -14.66
C SER A 80 6.46 1.87 -14.59
N PRO A 81 5.56 1.71 -15.58
CA PRO A 81 4.23 2.31 -15.51
C PRO A 81 3.41 1.75 -14.33
N LEU A 82 3.75 0.56 -13.82
CA LEU A 82 3.05 -0.07 -12.71
C LEU A 82 3.74 0.15 -11.35
N ALA A 83 5.00 0.62 -11.34
CA ALA A 83 5.76 0.87 -10.11
C ALA A 83 4.97 1.75 -9.16
N TYR A 84 4.42 2.85 -9.68
CA TYR A 84 3.61 3.76 -8.88
C TYR A 84 2.26 3.13 -8.52
N GLU A 85 1.53 2.63 -9.53
CA GLU A 85 0.13 2.25 -9.35
C GLU A 85 -0.08 1.01 -8.48
N ARG A 86 0.78 0.00 -8.67
CA ARG A 86 0.69 -1.31 -7.99
C ARG A 86 1.58 -1.37 -6.77
N TYR A 87 2.80 -0.88 -6.90
CA TYR A 87 3.83 -1.08 -5.88
C TYR A 87 4.17 0.20 -5.14
N GLY A 88 3.58 1.36 -5.45
CA GLY A 88 3.82 2.63 -4.75
C GLY A 88 5.26 3.14 -4.80
N TYR A 89 6.07 2.76 -5.78
CA TYR A 89 7.44 3.27 -6.00
C TYR A 89 7.47 4.22 -7.20
N PHE A 90 8.40 5.19 -7.20
CA PHE A 90 8.56 6.12 -8.32
C PHE A 90 9.25 5.43 -9.50
N LEU A 91 10.33 4.71 -9.19
CA LEU A 91 11.06 3.82 -10.08
C LEU A 91 11.09 2.44 -9.43
N LEU A 92 11.20 1.39 -10.22
CA LEU A 92 11.28 0.02 -9.74
C LEU A 92 12.76 -0.32 -9.44
N PRO A 93 13.18 -0.42 -8.16
CA PRO A 93 14.56 -0.76 -7.83
C PRO A 93 14.87 -2.19 -8.27
N ASN A 94 16.14 -2.51 -8.54
CA ASN A 94 16.53 -3.87 -8.89
C ASN A 94 16.25 -4.84 -7.72
N PRO A 95 15.32 -5.81 -7.89
CA PRO A 95 14.96 -6.75 -6.84
C PRO A 95 16.07 -7.74 -6.49
N ARG A 96 17.11 -7.86 -7.33
CA ARG A 96 18.28 -8.72 -7.10
C ARG A 96 19.28 -8.14 -6.12
N ILE A 97 19.25 -6.82 -5.93
CA ILE A 97 20.15 -6.14 -5.01
C ILE A 97 19.45 -6.07 -3.66
N ASP A 98 20.08 -6.75 -2.71
CA ASP A 98 19.81 -6.66 -1.29
C ASP A 98 19.94 -5.20 -0.85
N GLU A 99 21.17 -4.67 -0.79
CA GLU A 99 21.47 -3.39 -0.15
C GLU A 99 21.20 -2.23 -1.11
N GLN A 100 19.93 -1.82 -1.20
CA GLN A 100 19.49 -0.63 -1.94
C GLN A 100 19.56 0.62 -1.05
N PRO A 101 19.87 1.81 -1.61
CA PRO A 101 19.86 3.05 -0.85
C PRO A 101 18.42 3.40 -0.47
N GLU A 102 18.25 4.07 0.67
CA GLU A 102 16.93 4.35 1.25
C GLU A 102 16.03 5.11 0.26
N GLN A 103 16.62 6.04 -0.50
CA GLN A 103 15.97 6.86 -1.51
C GLN A 103 15.36 6.02 -2.63
N ALA A 104 16.00 4.91 -3.03
CA ALA A 104 15.49 4.03 -4.08
C ALA A 104 14.28 3.22 -3.60
N ILE A 105 14.27 2.84 -2.32
CA ILE A 105 13.23 1.97 -1.74
C ILE A 105 12.15 2.74 -0.97
N ARG A 106 12.19 4.07 -1.00
CA ARG A 106 11.18 4.92 -0.38
C ARG A 106 9.91 4.96 -1.26
N PRO A 107 8.72 4.61 -0.73
CA PRO A 107 7.48 4.72 -1.49
C PRO A 107 7.13 6.18 -1.80
N VAL A 108 6.44 6.41 -2.92
CA VAL A 108 5.93 7.74 -3.30
C VAL A 108 4.88 8.27 -2.31
N ILE A 109 4.25 7.39 -1.53
CA ILE A 109 3.34 7.81 -0.45
C ILE A 109 4.08 8.65 0.63
N ALA A 110 5.41 8.57 0.67
CA ALA A 110 6.28 9.38 1.53
C ALA A 110 6.89 10.61 0.83
N LEU A 111 6.68 10.81 -0.48
CA LEU A 111 6.93 12.12 -1.10
C LEU A 111 5.85 13.05 -0.55
N ASP A 112 6.32 13.99 0.26
CA ASP A 112 5.50 14.87 1.08
C ASP A 112 4.34 15.42 0.24
N LYS A 113 3.10 15.23 0.71
CA LYS A 113 1.92 15.82 0.05
C LYS A 113 2.07 17.34 -0.11
N ALA A 114 2.93 17.95 0.71
CA ALA A 114 3.35 19.35 0.57
C ALA A 114 3.99 19.67 -0.79
N LEU A 115 4.71 18.73 -1.43
CA LEU A 115 5.32 18.93 -2.75
C LEU A 115 4.31 18.81 -3.91
N LEU A 116 3.19 18.10 -3.70
CA LEU A 116 2.19 17.85 -4.74
C LEU A 116 1.01 18.84 -4.71
N VAL A 117 0.84 19.61 -3.61
CA VAL A 117 -0.42 20.35 -3.36
C VAL A 117 -0.20 21.72 -2.74
N ASP A 118 0.88 22.43 -3.09
CA ASP A 118 0.91 23.88 -2.89
C ASP A 118 0.57 24.60 -4.20
N PRO A 119 -0.63 25.22 -4.32
CA PRO A 119 -0.98 26.09 -5.43
C PRO A 119 -0.06 27.32 -5.56
N GLY A 120 0.65 27.67 -4.49
CA GLY A 120 1.72 28.67 -4.47
C GLY A 120 3.10 28.10 -4.83
N SER A 121 3.22 26.80 -5.12
CA SER A 121 4.49 26.22 -5.54
C SER A 121 4.95 26.86 -6.84
N GLN A 122 6.24 27.14 -6.89
CA GLN A 122 6.91 27.76 -8.03
C GLN A 122 6.65 27.00 -9.34
N TRP A 123 6.35 25.70 -9.26
CA TRP A 123 6.04 24.83 -10.40
C TRP A 123 4.74 25.22 -11.11
N VAL A 124 3.67 25.54 -10.37
CA VAL A 124 2.38 25.96 -10.98
C VAL A 124 2.53 27.30 -11.69
N ALA A 125 3.29 28.24 -11.10
CA ALA A 125 3.63 29.50 -11.72
C ALA A 125 4.48 29.30 -12.99
N GLN A 126 5.50 28.42 -12.93
CA GLN A 126 6.35 28.10 -14.06
C GLN A 126 5.60 27.47 -15.24
N VAL A 127 4.62 26.59 -14.98
CA VAL A 127 3.78 26.00 -16.04
C VAL A 127 2.97 27.08 -16.76
N ARG A 128 2.36 28.01 -16.01
CA ARG A 128 1.65 29.16 -16.60
C ARG A 128 2.58 30.10 -17.36
N ASP A 129 3.75 30.42 -16.79
CA ASP A 129 4.75 31.26 -17.42
C ASP A 129 5.30 30.63 -18.71
N TYR A 130 5.41 29.30 -18.76
CA TYR A 130 5.85 28.57 -19.95
C TYR A 130 4.82 28.63 -21.09
N PHE A 131 3.53 28.47 -20.78
CA PHE A 131 2.47 28.65 -21.79
C PHE A 131 2.44 30.09 -22.32
N ASN A 132 2.58 31.07 -21.43
CA ASN A 132 2.67 32.48 -21.81
C ASN A 132 3.90 32.77 -22.69
N ALA A 133 5.08 32.23 -22.33
CA ALA A 133 6.32 32.44 -23.07
C ALA A 133 6.33 31.75 -24.44
N THR A 134 5.59 30.66 -24.60
CA THR A 134 5.47 29.92 -25.87
C THR A 134 4.36 30.44 -26.77
N GLY A 135 3.57 31.42 -26.32
CA GLY A 135 2.46 31.99 -27.08
C GLY A 135 1.35 30.98 -27.38
N VAL A 136 1.26 29.92 -26.57
CA VAL A 136 0.19 28.93 -26.69
C VAL A 136 -1.05 29.52 -26.05
N GLU A 137 -1.96 30.01 -26.87
CA GLU A 137 -3.29 30.41 -26.40
C GLU A 137 -4.13 29.15 -26.15
N LEU A 138 -4.62 29.03 -24.93
CA LEU A 138 -5.52 27.97 -24.52
C LEU A 138 -6.95 28.44 -24.78
N ASP A 139 -7.75 27.61 -25.44
CA ASP A 139 -9.18 27.92 -25.60
C ASP A 139 -9.93 27.84 -24.26
N ASP A 140 -11.20 28.27 -24.23
CA ASP A 140 -12.00 28.28 -23.00
C ASP A 140 -12.13 26.88 -22.38
N ILE A 141 -12.11 25.81 -23.18
CA ILE A 141 -12.22 24.42 -22.71
C ILE A 141 -10.88 23.96 -22.12
N GLN A 142 -9.76 24.28 -22.78
CA GLN A 142 -8.40 23.96 -22.32
C GLN A 142 -8.02 24.77 -21.09
N THR A 143 -8.41 26.04 -21.03
CA THR A 143 -8.28 26.89 -19.85
C THR A 143 -9.15 26.36 -18.72
N THR A 144 -10.40 25.98 -19.00
CA THR A 144 -11.28 25.34 -18.01
C THR A 144 -10.74 23.98 -17.59
N PHE A 145 -10.08 23.21 -18.46
CA PHE A 145 -9.45 21.92 -18.15
C PHE A 145 -8.14 22.08 -17.38
N LEU A 146 -7.36 23.13 -17.63
CA LEU A 146 -6.17 23.47 -16.85
C LEU A 146 -6.53 24.08 -15.51
N ASP A 147 -7.53 24.95 -15.45
CA ASP A 147 -8.08 25.45 -14.19
C ASP A 147 -8.88 24.37 -13.46
N LEU A 148 -9.51 23.42 -14.14
CA LEU A 148 -9.99 22.19 -13.52
C LEU A 148 -8.81 21.38 -13.07
N ALA A 149 -7.80 21.01 -13.86
CA ALA A 149 -6.62 20.26 -13.41
C ALA A 149 -5.85 20.93 -12.25
N LEU A 150 -5.80 22.27 -12.22
CA LEU A 150 -5.17 23.10 -11.19
C LEU A 150 -6.11 23.43 -10.02
N ARG A 151 -7.44 23.38 -10.17
CA ARG A 151 -8.42 23.38 -9.05
C ARG A 151 -8.76 21.96 -8.59
N ASP A 152 -8.47 20.96 -9.41
CA ASP A 152 -8.55 19.51 -9.23
C ASP A 152 -7.31 19.00 -8.52
N CYS A 153 -6.47 19.91 -8.02
CA CYS A 153 -5.88 19.74 -6.69
C CYS A 153 -6.90 19.24 -5.63
N TYR A 154 -8.22 19.34 -5.89
CA TYR A 154 -9.30 18.71 -5.13
C TYR A 154 -10.04 17.53 -5.79
N ALA A 155 -9.88 17.26 -7.11
CA ALA A 155 -10.42 16.02 -7.68
C ALA A 155 -9.45 14.90 -7.35
N VAL A 156 -9.70 14.31 -6.18
CA VAL A 156 -9.02 13.08 -5.81
C VAL A 156 -9.48 12.02 -6.81
N ASN A 157 -8.60 11.55 -7.68
CA ASN A 157 -8.87 10.38 -8.51
C ASN A 157 -8.97 9.17 -7.57
N LEU A 158 -10.19 8.90 -7.12
CA LEU A 158 -10.49 7.85 -6.16
C LEU A 158 -10.52 6.51 -6.89
N LYS A 159 -9.60 5.62 -6.52
CA LYS A 159 -9.70 4.20 -6.90
C LYS A 159 -10.96 3.59 -6.30
N THR A 160 -11.38 2.41 -6.79
CA THR A 160 -12.61 1.67 -6.40
C THR A 160 -12.79 1.46 -4.88
N HIS A 161 -11.74 1.66 -4.07
CA HIS A 161 -11.71 1.47 -2.62
C HIS A 161 -11.32 2.73 -1.83
N GLN A 162 -11.36 3.90 -2.44
CA GLN A 162 -11.01 5.17 -1.80
C GLN A 162 -12.26 6.04 -1.64
N VAL A 163 -12.24 6.93 -0.64
CA VAL A 163 -13.29 7.93 -0.42
C VAL A 163 -12.65 9.28 -0.11
N ALA A 164 -13.21 10.36 -0.64
CA ALA A 164 -12.84 11.72 -0.27
C ALA A 164 -13.79 12.21 0.82
N ILE A 165 -13.23 12.83 1.86
CA ILE A 165 -13.98 13.48 2.93
C ILE A 165 -13.51 14.92 3.00
N LYS A 166 -14.44 15.87 2.83
CA LYS A 166 -14.18 17.30 2.91
C LYS A 166 -14.34 17.76 4.36
N PHE A 167 -13.37 18.53 4.86
CA PHE A 167 -13.41 19.18 6.17
C PHE A 167 -13.66 20.67 6.00
N ASP A 168 -14.45 21.25 6.90
CA ASP A 168 -14.66 22.69 7.02
C ASP A 168 -13.62 23.25 8.00
N LEU A 169 -12.74 24.13 7.51
CA LEU A 169 -11.65 24.69 8.31
C LEU A 169 -12.12 25.83 9.21
N ASP A 170 -13.32 26.36 9.00
CA ASP A 170 -13.94 27.39 9.85
C ASP A 170 -14.62 26.76 11.08
N GLN A 171 -14.59 25.43 11.20
CA GLN A 171 -15.13 24.67 12.33
C GLN A 171 -14.03 23.87 13.06
N PRO A 172 -14.22 23.54 14.35
CA PRO A 172 -13.28 22.67 15.06
C PRO A 172 -13.07 21.33 14.34
N LEU A 173 -11.82 20.92 14.15
CA LEU A 173 -11.46 19.74 13.36
C LEU A 173 -11.79 18.43 14.06
N GLU A 174 -11.63 18.36 15.39
CA GLU A 174 -11.72 17.10 16.13
C GLU A 174 -13.10 16.40 16.04
N PRO A 175 -14.25 17.12 16.17
CA PRO A 175 -15.57 16.54 15.91
C PRO A 175 -15.72 16.01 14.48
N GLN A 176 -15.20 16.73 13.49
CA GLN A 176 -15.28 16.34 12.09
C GLN A 176 -14.44 15.08 11.81
N VAL A 177 -13.22 15.00 12.36
CA VAL A 177 -12.33 13.82 12.24
C VAL A 177 -12.95 12.61 12.92
N LYS A 178 -13.69 12.79 14.01
CA LYS A 178 -14.44 11.72 14.66
C LYS A 178 -15.53 11.17 13.74
N VAL A 179 -16.38 12.04 13.18
CA VAL A 179 -17.43 11.64 12.22
C VAL A 179 -16.84 10.95 10.99
N ALA A 180 -15.78 11.52 10.41
CA ALA A 180 -15.08 10.93 9.26
C ALA A 180 -14.57 9.52 9.57
N ARG A 181 -14.00 9.30 10.75
CA ARG A 181 -13.51 7.99 11.20
C ARG A 181 -14.62 6.96 11.32
N ASP A 182 -15.78 7.36 11.84
CA ASP A 182 -16.92 6.47 11.99
C ASP A 182 -17.52 6.10 10.62
N VAL A 183 -17.68 7.07 9.70
CA VAL A 183 -18.07 6.81 8.30
C VAL A 183 -17.11 5.83 7.63
N LEU A 184 -15.79 6.02 7.76
CA LEU A 184 -14.79 5.13 7.17
C LEU A 184 -14.89 3.70 7.73
N ARG A 185 -15.13 3.55 9.04
CA ARG A 185 -15.30 2.25 9.68
C ARG A 185 -16.57 1.54 9.22
N ASP A 186 -17.65 2.27 9.01
CA ASP A 186 -18.92 1.73 8.55
C ASP A 186 -18.84 1.30 7.08
N LEU A 187 -18.19 2.12 6.23
CA LEU A 187 -17.90 1.75 4.84
C LEU A 187 -17.02 0.51 4.76
N GLN A 188 -15.98 0.42 5.59
CA GLN A 188 -15.10 -0.75 5.65
C GLN A 188 -15.87 -2.01 6.11
N THR A 189 -16.70 -1.89 7.14
CA THR A 189 -17.50 -3.01 7.67
C THR A 189 -18.53 -3.46 6.65
N THR A 190 -19.22 -2.53 5.98
CA THR A 190 -20.21 -2.82 4.93
C THR A 190 -19.56 -3.56 3.77
N ARG A 191 -18.34 -3.16 3.38
CA ARG A 191 -17.63 -3.76 2.25
C ARG A 191 -17.00 -5.12 2.55
N HIS A 192 -16.43 -5.29 3.73
CA HIS A 192 -15.62 -6.46 4.06
C HIS A 192 -16.27 -7.40 5.10
N GLY A 193 -17.45 -7.05 5.61
CA GLY A 193 -18.13 -7.77 6.71
C GLY A 193 -17.48 -7.57 8.08
N GLN A 194 -16.32 -6.92 8.15
CA GLN A 194 -15.57 -6.67 9.38
C GLN A 194 -14.68 -5.43 9.26
N ARG A 195 -14.30 -4.86 10.40
CA ARG A 195 -13.29 -3.79 10.47
C ARG A 195 -11.91 -4.39 10.16
N LEU A 196 -11.26 -3.91 9.11
CA LEU A 196 -9.89 -4.31 8.80
C LEU A 196 -8.97 -3.61 9.80
N GLN A 197 -8.51 -4.36 10.79
CA GLN A 197 -7.45 -3.90 11.67
C GLN A 197 -6.10 -4.27 11.03
N ARG A 198 -5.35 -3.27 10.58
CA ARG A 198 -3.97 -3.48 10.15
C ARG A 198 -3.10 -3.63 11.41
N ARG A 199 -2.87 -4.87 11.85
CA ARG A 199 -1.86 -5.15 12.88
C ARG A 199 -0.54 -5.40 12.17
N SER A 200 0.43 -4.51 12.37
CA SER A 200 1.82 -4.87 12.10
C SER A 200 2.31 -5.75 13.24
N HIS A 201 3.08 -6.77 12.88
CA HIS A 201 3.78 -7.64 13.83
C HIS A 201 5.26 -7.64 13.44
N PRO A 202 6.00 -6.54 13.68
CA PRO A 202 7.40 -6.41 13.27
C PRO A 202 8.26 -7.57 13.78
N GLU A 203 7.96 -8.04 15.00
CA GLU A 203 8.61 -9.19 15.62
C GLU A 203 8.46 -10.51 14.84
N LYS A 204 7.49 -10.58 13.91
CA LYS A 204 7.22 -11.74 13.05
C LYS A 204 7.68 -11.56 11.61
N TRP A 205 8.09 -10.37 11.20
CA TRP A 205 8.40 -10.07 9.80
C TRP A 205 9.55 -10.90 9.24
N LEU A 206 10.64 -11.08 10.00
CA LEU A 206 11.72 -11.99 9.61
C LEU A 206 11.20 -13.42 9.39
N GLY A 207 10.30 -13.88 10.27
CA GLY A 207 9.64 -15.17 10.11
C GLY A 207 8.89 -15.29 8.80
N TYR A 208 8.11 -14.27 8.45
CA TYR A 208 7.36 -14.24 7.21
C TYR A 208 8.26 -14.20 5.97
N LEU A 209 9.35 -13.41 5.97
CA LEU A 209 10.31 -13.40 4.87
C LEU A 209 10.92 -14.80 4.65
N ARG A 210 11.38 -15.46 5.72
CA ARG A 210 11.97 -16.80 5.62
C ARG A 210 10.98 -17.83 5.09
N VAL A 211 9.69 -17.70 5.44
CA VAL A 211 8.63 -18.55 4.89
C VAL A 211 8.45 -18.29 3.38
N LEU A 212 8.45 -17.02 2.95
CA LEU A 212 8.38 -16.68 1.52
C LEU A 212 9.57 -17.24 0.75
N ASP A 213 10.77 -17.09 1.32
CA ASP A 213 12.03 -17.56 0.70
C ASP A 213 12.09 -19.09 0.61
N ALA A 214 11.57 -19.79 1.62
CA ALA A 214 11.43 -21.25 1.56
C ALA A 214 10.43 -21.69 0.48
N ARG A 215 9.33 -20.95 0.31
CA ARG A 215 8.34 -21.23 -0.73
C ARG A 215 8.86 -20.96 -2.13
N ASP A 216 9.75 -19.98 -2.29
CA ASP A 216 10.40 -19.63 -3.57
C ASP A 216 11.33 -20.75 -4.08
N VAL A 217 11.83 -21.60 -3.17
CA VAL A 217 12.63 -22.80 -3.49
C VAL A 217 11.83 -24.10 -3.38
N ASP A 218 10.50 -24.01 -3.52
CA ASP A 218 9.55 -25.13 -3.51
C ASP A 218 9.58 -26.02 -2.25
N GLU A 219 9.98 -25.46 -1.10
CA GLU A 219 10.02 -26.22 0.14
C GLU A 219 8.61 -26.61 0.63
N THR A 220 8.52 -27.77 1.29
CA THR A 220 7.24 -28.27 1.82
C THR A 220 6.83 -27.52 3.08
N TRP A 221 5.52 -27.32 3.26
CA TRP A 221 4.98 -26.68 4.48
C TRP A 221 5.39 -27.39 5.77
N SER A 222 5.51 -28.72 5.74
CA SER A 222 5.96 -29.51 6.88
C SER A 222 7.38 -29.12 7.31
N GLU A 223 8.30 -28.98 6.35
CA GLU A 223 9.68 -28.57 6.63
C GLU A 223 9.77 -27.13 7.15
N ILE A 224 9.00 -26.21 6.55
CA ILE A 224 8.94 -24.81 6.96
C ILE A 224 8.42 -24.71 8.42
N VAL A 225 7.31 -25.36 8.73
CA VAL A 225 6.69 -25.30 10.08
C VAL A 225 7.59 -25.95 11.13
N ASN A 226 8.25 -27.07 10.80
CA ASN A 226 9.15 -27.75 11.73
C ASN A 226 10.37 -26.88 12.12
N ARG A 227 10.81 -25.99 11.23
CA ARG A 227 11.94 -25.08 11.48
C ARG A 227 11.51 -23.73 12.07
N HIS A 228 10.28 -23.29 11.82
CA HIS A 228 9.80 -21.97 12.20
C HIS A 228 8.63 -22.02 13.18
N ALA A 229 8.95 -21.84 14.47
CA ALA A 229 7.96 -21.78 15.53
C ALA A 229 6.91 -20.65 15.37
N ILE A 230 7.17 -19.65 14.51
CA ILE A 230 6.26 -18.53 14.22
C ILE A 230 4.98 -19.02 13.54
N LEU A 231 5.05 -20.14 12.81
CA LEU A 231 3.90 -20.80 12.21
C LEU A 231 3.36 -21.94 13.07
N THR A 232 3.83 -22.10 14.32
CA THR A 232 3.20 -23.09 15.20
C THR A 232 1.71 -22.79 15.20
N PRO A 233 0.88 -23.78 14.84
CA PRO A 233 -0.54 -23.55 14.75
C PRO A 233 -0.94 -22.97 16.09
N TYR A 234 -1.76 -21.93 16.03
CA TYR A 234 -2.63 -21.56 17.14
C TYR A 234 -3.20 -22.89 17.62
N ARG A 235 -2.60 -23.50 18.66
CA ARG A 235 -3.10 -24.73 19.25
C ARG A 235 -4.43 -24.26 19.75
N ARG A 236 -5.51 -24.54 19.00
CA ARG A 236 -6.86 -24.30 19.49
C ARG A 236 -6.82 -24.85 20.90
N PRO A 237 -7.11 -24.03 21.93
CA PRO A 237 -7.21 -24.54 23.28
C PRO A 237 -8.04 -25.80 23.16
N LYS A 238 -7.50 -26.95 23.61
CA LYS A 238 -8.28 -28.20 23.62
C LYS A 238 -9.63 -27.78 24.16
N MET A 239 -10.68 -27.83 23.34
CA MET A 239 -12.02 -27.55 23.82
C MET A 239 -12.22 -28.59 24.91
N THR A 240 -12.10 -28.16 26.16
CA THR A 240 -12.54 -28.96 27.29
C THR A 240 -13.98 -29.28 26.94
N PRO A 241 -14.36 -30.55 26.75
CA PRO A 241 -15.74 -30.86 26.48
C PRO A 241 -16.54 -30.25 27.62
N LEU A 242 -17.35 -29.24 27.29
CA LEU A 242 -18.41 -28.77 28.17
C LEU A 242 -19.31 -29.98 28.32
N PHE A 243 -19.06 -30.76 29.38
CA PHE A 243 -20.05 -31.66 29.91
C PHE A 243 -21.25 -30.77 30.21
N CYS A 244 -22.25 -30.84 29.33
CA CYS A 244 -23.58 -30.35 29.60
C CYS A 244 -24.06 -31.11 30.83
N ALA A 245 -23.84 -30.55 32.01
CA ALA A 245 -24.55 -30.91 33.20
C ALA A 245 -26.03 -30.66 32.89
N GLY A 246 -26.79 -31.73 32.73
CA GLY A 246 -28.20 -31.69 32.44
C GLY A 246 -28.93 -30.91 33.51
N VAL A 247 -29.42 -29.73 33.16
CA VAL A 247 -30.52 -29.08 33.85
C VAL A 247 -31.68 -29.09 32.88
N ALA A 248 -32.45 -30.17 32.94
CA ALA A 248 -33.76 -30.26 32.32
C ALA A 248 -34.69 -29.28 33.05
N GLY A 249 -34.77 -28.05 32.54
CA GLY A 249 -35.81 -27.09 32.91
C GLY A 249 -36.94 -27.12 31.88
N PRO A 250 -38.22 -27.14 32.30
CA PRO A 250 -39.34 -27.23 31.37
C PRO A 250 -39.47 -25.96 30.51
N MET A 251 -39.52 -26.16 29.19
CA MET A 251 -39.85 -25.16 28.18
C MET A 251 -41.21 -24.51 28.49
N ARG A 252 -41.22 -23.22 28.83
CA ARG A 252 -42.42 -22.39 28.72
C ARG A 252 -42.47 -21.78 27.33
N CYS A 253 -43.40 -22.25 26.51
CA CYS A 253 -43.77 -21.60 25.25
C CYS A 253 -44.53 -20.30 25.56
N SER A 254 -43.89 -19.16 25.34
CA SER A 254 -44.57 -17.87 25.31
C SER A 254 -44.88 -17.50 23.86
N HIS A 255 -46.14 -17.65 23.47
CA HIS A 255 -46.69 -17.09 22.24
C HIS A 255 -46.69 -15.56 22.34
N HIS A 256 -45.81 -14.88 21.61
CA HIS A 256 -45.96 -13.46 21.31
C HIS A 256 -46.51 -13.28 19.91
N THR A 257 -47.78 -12.89 19.86
CA THR A 257 -48.52 -12.46 18.68
C THR A 257 -47.92 -11.14 18.16
N ALA A 258 -47.38 -11.14 16.94
CA ALA A 258 -46.89 -9.93 16.28
C ALA A 258 -48.07 -9.09 15.77
N GLN A 259 -48.13 -7.82 16.20
CA GLN A 259 -49.01 -6.80 15.59
C GLN A 259 -48.33 -6.21 14.35
N PRO A 260 -49.07 -5.97 13.25
CA PRO A 260 -48.53 -5.29 12.07
C PRO A 260 -48.35 -3.78 12.33
N ARG A 261 -47.19 -3.25 11.95
CA ARG A 261 -46.91 -1.80 11.96
C ARG A 261 -47.69 -1.11 10.83
N ARG A 262 -48.42 -0.06 11.21
CA ARG A 262 -49.05 0.93 10.32
C ARG A 262 -48.00 1.65 9.47
N ALA A 263 -48.32 1.84 8.19
CA ALA A 263 -47.65 2.75 7.28
C ALA A 263 -48.29 4.14 7.35
N SER A 264 -47.47 5.18 7.52
CA SER A 264 -47.79 6.61 7.39
C SER A 264 -46.48 7.39 7.60
N GLY A 265 -46.03 8.38 6.82
CA GLY A 265 -46.52 9.09 5.65
C GLY A 265 -45.30 9.77 4.98
N ALA A 266 -45.33 10.00 3.67
CA ALA A 266 -45.52 11.33 3.08
C ALA A 266 -44.59 12.42 3.64
N TRP A 267 -43.53 12.74 2.88
CA TRP A 267 -42.81 14.02 2.98
C TRP A 267 -42.90 14.76 1.66
N VAL A 268 -43.29 16.01 1.80
CA VAL A 268 -43.56 17.06 0.82
C VAL A 268 -42.25 17.82 0.56
N THR A 269 -41.85 17.96 -0.72
CA THR A 269 -41.08 19.10 -1.24
C THR A 269 -42.08 20.24 -1.50
N PRO A 270 -41.74 21.56 -1.48
CA PRO A 270 -40.62 22.14 -2.22
C PRO A 270 -39.99 23.42 -1.62
N TRP A 271 -38.77 23.78 -2.06
CA TRP A 271 -38.36 25.19 -2.11
C TRP A 271 -37.63 25.47 -3.43
N SER A 272 -37.95 26.67 -3.93
CA SER A 272 -37.56 27.33 -5.17
C SER A 272 -36.10 27.76 -5.20
#